data_AF-A0A8K1FNJ2-F1
#
_entry.id   AF-A0A8K1FNJ2-F1
#
_cell.length_a   1.000
_cell.length_b   1.000
_cell.length_c   1.000
_cell.angle_alpha   90.00
_cell.angle_beta   90.00
_cell.angle_gamma   90.00
#
_symmetry.space_group_name_H-M   'P 1'
#
loop_
_entity.id
_entity.type
_entity.pdbx_description
1 polymer ?
#
loop_
_entity_poly.entity_id
_entity_poly.type
_entity_poly.pdbx_seq_one_letter_code
_entity_poly.pdbx_strand_id
1 'polypeptide(L)'
;MGSNAKLVAALYRSFLRNSKILDASREFKAILPREVHWGAGKKCDFYTTNVSCVETIRREFREPKEPERLEKAIDDAITVNKAISERVHLLFKDDKDEELLAVKKPTDMITTTEKYEQEKRTRPPEEVKALEKALELIKGASTILANEQMEGPDRARIAKAYYRESINAFPTADAHAYLGWHYYLDGELEQAVAECERAIELDPTFGNAYNDLALIRVQQEQDDEAIELFTKAKVAARYDVRHFPSLNLAALHLEKDRIKPALHEYIEALHWMDEETATPIRNTVADMSTFIVTLEEKLRASA
;
A
#
# COMPACT_ATOMS: atom_id res chain seq x y z
N MET A 1 2.46 -9.33 -17.86
CA MET A 1 1.16 -8.88 -17.27
C MET A 1 0.07 -9.96 -17.17
N GLY A 2 0.23 -11.19 -17.70
CA GLY A 2 -0.90 -12.15 -17.84
C GLY A 2 -1.17 -13.16 -16.71
N SER A 3 -0.22 -13.41 -15.80
CA SER A 3 -0.37 -14.44 -14.74
C SER A 3 -0.93 -13.85 -13.43
N ASN A 4 -0.27 -12.81 -12.89
CA ASN A 4 -0.69 -12.14 -11.66
C ASN A 4 -2.11 -11.59 -11.73
N ALA A 5 -2.52 -11.01 -12.87
CA ALA A 5 -3.87 -10.48 -13.03
C ALA A 5 -4.97 -11.54 -12.95
N LYS A 6 -4.71 -12.76 -13.45
CA LYS A 6 -5.67 -13.88 -13.37
C LYS A 6 -5.79 -14.44 -11.96
N LEU A 7 -4.66 -14.57 -11.27
CA LEU A 7 -4.62 -14.99 -9.87
C LEU A 7 -5.32 -13.96 -8.97
N VAL A 8 -4.99 -12.68 -9.12
CA VAL A 8 -5.62 -11.54 -8.43
C VAL A 8 -7.13 -11.56 -8.63
N ALA A 9 -7.61 -11.70 -9.87
CA ALA A 9 -9.04 -11.77 -10.15
C ALA A 9 -9.72 -13.00 -9.55
N ALA A 10 -9.05 -14.15 -9.53
CA ALA A 10 -9.58 -15.39 -8.93
C ALA A 10 -9.68 -15.28 -7.40
N LEU A 11 -8.63 -14.78 -6.76
CA LEU A 11 -8.57 -14.51 -5.32
C LEU A 11 -9.68 -13.54 -4.91
N TYR A 12 -9.74 -12.38 -5.57
CA TYR A 12 -10.75 -11.36 -5.31
C TYR A 12 -12.20 -11.90 -5.36
N ARG A 13 -12.52 -12.68 -6.40
CA ARG A 13 -13.85 -13.30 -6.57
C ARG A 13 -14.18 -14.36 -5.51
N SER A 14 -13.17 -15.02 -4.95
CA SER A 14 -13.38 -15.94 -3.82
C SER A 14 -13.76 -15.16 -2.57
N PHE A 15 -13.11 -14.03 -2.31
CA PHE A 15 -13.30 -13.30 -1.06
C PHE A 15 -14.50 -12.39 -1.00
N LEU A 16 -14.89 -11.75 -2.10
CA LEU A 16 -16.11 -10.93 -2.11
C LEU A 16 -17.34 -11.72 -1.63
N ARG A 17 -17.43 -12.99 -2.03
CA ARG A 17 -18.51 -13.89 -1.62
C ARG A 17 -18.59 -14.11 -0.11
N ASN A 18 -17.46 -13.95 0.58
CA ASN A 18 -17.33 -14.20 2.01
C ASN A 18 -17.20 -12.92 2.85
N SER A 19 -17.22 -11.75 2.20
CA SER A 19 -16.96 -10.44 2.85
C SER A 19 -17.93 -10.07 3.97
N LYS A 20 -19.20 -10.46 3.89
CA LYS A 20 -20.19 -10.20 4.96
C LYS A 20 -19.86 -10.90 6.28
N ILE A 21 -19.18 -12.05 6.20
CA ILE A 21 -18.76 -12.84 7.35
C ILE A 21 -17.52 -12.20 8.00
N LEU A 22 -16.67 -11.56 7.20
CA LEU A 22 -15.43 -10.92 7.63
C LEU A 22 -15.66 -9.71 8.53
N ASP A 23 -16.59 -8.84 8.14
CA ASP A 23 -16.88 -7.62 8.90
C ASP A 23 -17.44 -7.94 10.31
N ALA A 24 -17.92 -9.18 10.54
CA ALA A 24 -18.53 -9.63 11.79
C ALA A 24 -17.59 -10.43 12.74
N SER A 25 -16.42 -10.92 12.29
CA SER A 25 -15.55 -11.82 13.08
C SER A 25 -14.31 -11.14 13.65
N ARG A 26 -14.14 -11.27 14.97
CA ARG A 26 -12.97 -10.76 15.70
C ARG A 26 -11.72 -11.61 15.49
N GLU A 27 -11.90 -12.88 15.18
CA GLU A 27 -10.83 -13.84 14.93
C GLU A 27 -10.11 -13.54 13.61
N PHE A 28 -10.83 -13.04 12.59
CA PHE A 28 -10.22 -12.55 11.36
C PHE A 28 -9.32 -11.34 11.60
N LYS A 29 -9.76 -10.41 12.45
CA LYS A 29 -8.97 -9.22 12.84
C LYS A 29 -7.67 -9.60 13.55
N ALA A 30 -7.63 -10.77 14.18
CA ALA A 30 -6.46 -11.25 14.92
C ALA A 30 -5.33 -11.80 14.03
N ILE A 31 -5.64 -12.20 12.78
CA ILE A 31 -4.65 -12.74 11.83
C ILE A 31 -4.06 -11.69 10.89
N LEU A 32 -4.67 -10.50 10.88
CA LEU A 32 -4.19 -9.38 10.08
C LEU A 32 -2.92 -8.79 10.71
N PRO A 33 -1.98 -8.30 9.88
CA PRO A 33 -0.77 -7.67 10.36
C PRO A 33 -1.12 -6.59 11.39
N ARG A 34 -0.57 -6.74 12.60
CA ARG A 34 -0.92 -5.88 13.75
C ARG A 34 -0.23 -4.52 13.73
N GLU A 35 0.63 -4.23 12.75
CA GLU A 35 1.42 -2.98 12.72
C GLU A 35 1.44 -2.30 11.35
N VAL A 36 1.23 -0.98 11.40
CA VAL A 36 1.15 -0.01 10.29
C VAL A 36 2.03 1.18 10.70
N HIS A 37 2.91 1.63 9.81
CA HIS A 37 3.84 2.73 10.08
C HIS A 37 3.15 4.10 10.03
N TRP A 38 3.20 4.82 11.16
CA TRP A 38 2.99 6.27 11.23
C TRP A 38 4.22 6.89 11.90
N GLY A 39 4.64 8.09 11.50
CA GLY A 39 5.92 8.71 11.86
C GLY A 39 6.27 8.75 13.36
N ALA A 40 7.53 9.10 13.66
CA ALA A 40 8.15 9.27 14.98
C ALA A 40 8.40 8.00 15.85
N GLY A 41 8.95 6.92 15.28
CA GLY A 41 10.07 6.23 15.94
C GLY A 41 9.81 5.03 16.87
N LYS A 42 8.72 4.25 16.71
CA LYS A 42 8.69 2.87 17.23
C LYS A 42 8.65 1.86 16.08
N LYS A 43 9.59 0.90 16.11
CA LYS A 43 9.75 -0.17 15.11
C LYS A 43 8.90 -1.39 15.49
N CYS A 44 8.24 -1.99 14.51
CA CYS A 44 8.26 -3.43 14.20
C CYS A 44 7.57 -3.68 12.84
N ASP A 45 7.92 -4.78 12.19
CA ASP A 45 8.25 -4.87 10.75
C ASP A 45 7.26 -5.73 9.95
N PHE A 46 6.65 -5.19 8.88
CA PHE A 46 5.86 -5.96 7.89
C PHE A 46 6.35 -5.86 6.44
N TYR A 47 7.41 -5.08 6.19
CA TYR A 47 7.98 -4.95 4.84
C TYR A 47 9.31 -5.68 4.69
N THR A 48 9.92 -6.13 5.80
CA THR A 48 11.23 -6.78 5.78
C THR A 48 11.42 -7.88 6.81
N THR A 49 10.51 -8.84 6.95
CA THR A 49 10.95 -10.21 7.32
C THR A 49 10.06 -11.29 6.71
N ASN A 50 10.68 -12.35 6.20
CA ASN A 50 10.07 -13.59 5.69
C ASN A 50 9.34 -14.42 6.76
N VAL A 51 8.76 -13.79 7.79
CA VAL A 51 8.00 -14.51 8.82
C VAL A 51 6.52 -14.31 8.54
N SER A 52 5.92 -15.34 7.96
CA SER A 52 4.47 -15.44 7.79
C SER A 52 3.77 -15.15 9.12
N CYS A 53 2.66 -14.40 9.07
CA CYS A 53 1.76 -14.16 10.21
C CYS A 53 1.42 -15.48 10.95
N VAL A 54 1.41 -16.59 10.21
CA VAL A 54 1.26 -17.97 10.69
C VAL A 54 2.30 -18.36 11.75
N GLU A 55 3.58 -18.01 11.60
CA GLU A 55 4.65 -18.38 12.54
C GLU A 55 4.55 -17.61 13.87
N THR A 56 4.09 -16.36 13.82
CA THR A 56 3.82 -15.54 15.00
C THR A 56 2.61 -16.04 15.78
N ILE A 57 1.54 -16.44 15.07
CA ILE A 57 0.34 -17.06 15.66
C ILE A 57 0.68 -18.43 16.27
N ARG A 58 1.50 -19.25 15.60
CA ARG A 58 2.00 -20.52 16.12
C ARG A 58 2.82 -20.38 17.41
N ARG A 59 3.53 -19.25 17.58
CA ARG A 59 4.38 -19.01 18.75
C ARG A 59 3.57 -18.61 19.99
N GLU A 60 2.43 -17.95 19.82
CA GLU A 60 1.54 -17.55 20.92
C GLU A 60 0.48 -18.60 21.29
N PHE A 61 0.02 -19.42 20.35
CA PHE A 61 -1.08 -20.39 20.60
C PHE A 61 -0.55 -21.81 20.73
N ARG A 62 -0.10 -22.13 21.96
CA ARG A 62 0.63 -23.35 22.31
C ARG A 62 -0.22 -24.40 23.06
N GLU A 63 -1.48 -24.64 22.69
CA GLU A 63 -2.17 -25.84 23.17
C GLU A 63 -2.86 -26.66 22.05
N PRO A 64 -2.75 -28.00 22.05
CA PRO A 64 -3.07 -28.85 20.91
C PRO A 64 -4.44 -29.55 21.00
N LYS A 65 -5.01 -29.93 19.85
CA LYS A 65 -5.96 -31.06 19.74
C LYS A 65 -5.52 -32.03 18.64
N GLU A 66 -5.83 -33.30 18.85
CA GLU A 66 -5.10 -34.51 18.41
C GLU A 66 -4.76 -34.67 16.91
N PRO A 67 -3.59 -35.24 16.56
CA PRO A 67 -2.93 -35.05 15.24
C PRO A 67 -3.41 -35.99 14.12
N GLU A 68 -3.80 -37.22 14.43
CA GLU A 68 -4.03 -38.28 13.40
C GLU A 68 -5.39 -38.18 12.68
N ARG A 69 -6.37 -37.46 13.25
CA ARG A 69 -7.69 -37.22 12.61
C ARG A 69 -7.68 -36.06 11.61
N LEU A 70 -6.71 -35.15 11.76
CA LEU A 70 -6.59 -33.94 10.94
C LEU A 70 -5.90 -34.27 9.60
N GLU A 71 -4.88 -35.14 9.61
CA GLU A 71 -4.15 -35.54 8.40
C GLU A 71 -5.03 -36.29 7.39
N LYS A 72 -5.88 -37.21 7.84
CA LYS A 72 -6.79 -37.96 6.95
C LYS A 72 -7.92 -37.11 6.36
N ALA A 73 -8.39 -36.09 7.09
CA ALA A 73 -9.42 -35.17 6.61
C ALA A 73 -8.88 -34.13 5.61
N ILE A 74 -7.60 -33.79 5.73
CA ILE A 74 -6.87 -32.91 4.80
C ILE A 74 -6.70 -33.59 3.43
N ASP A 75 -6.39 -34.89 3.38
CA ASP A 75 -6.27 -35.64 2.12
C ASP A 75 -7.62 -35.77 1.37
N ASP A 76 -8.73 -35.95 2.10
CA ASP A 76 -10.08 -36.00 1.51
C ASP A 76 -10.53 -34.63 0.94
N ALA A 77 -10.11 -33.52 1.58
CA ALA A 77 -10.43 -32.16 1.14
C ALA A 77 -9.58 -31.69 -0.07
N ILE A 78 -8.32 -32.15 -0.17
CA ILE A 78 -7.44 -31.92 -1.34
C ILE A 78 -8.07 -32.51 -2.61
N THR A 79 -8.82 -33.62 -2.50
CA THR A 79 -9.53 -34.24 -3.63
C THR A 79 -10.74 -33.42 -4.09
N VAL A 80 -11.45 -32.74 -3.18
CA VAL A 80 -12.59 -31.86 -3.49
C VAL A 80 -12.13 -30.51 -4.08
N ASN A 81 -10.94 -30.03 -3.71
CA ASN A 81 -10.31 -28.85 -4.30
C ASN A 81 -10.04 -29.01 -5.82
N LYS A 82 -9.93 -30.25 -6.30
CA LYS A 82 -9.88 -30.57 -7.74
C LYS A 82 -11.19 -30.23 -8.49
N ALA A 83 -12.33 -30.22 -7.79
CA ALA A 83 -13.65 -29.82 -8.33
C ALA A 83 -13.88 -28.30 -8.38
N ILE A 84 -13.02 -27.51 -7.72
CA ILE A 84 -12.99 -26.04 -7.86
C ILE A 84 -12.57 -25.63 -9.29
N SER A 85 -11.90 -26.52 -10.04
CA SER A 85 -11.41 -26.28 -11.40
C SER A 85 -12.48 -26.29 -12.51
N GLU A 86 -13.68 -26.86 -12.29
CA GLU A 86 -14.65 -27.09 -13.39
C GLU A 86 -15.78 -26.04 -13.49
N ARG A 87 -15.95 -25.17 -12.48
CA ARG A 87 -17.14 -24.28 -12.37
C ARG A 87 -16.88 -22.78 -12.59
N VAL A 88 -15.68 -22.42 -13.07
CA VAL A 88 -15.19 -21.05 -13.32
C VAL A 88 -15.97 -20.30 -14.44
N HIS A 89 -17.05 -20.85 -15.02
CA HIS A 89 -17.67 -20.33 -16.25
C HIS A 89 -18.96 -19.46 -16.14
N LEU A 90 -19.43 -19.02 -14.96
CA LEU A 90 -20.76 -18.35 -14.81
C LEU A 90 -20.75 -16.97 -14.08
N LEU A 91 -19.74 -16.12 -14.33
CA LEU A 91 -19.18 -15.12 -13.39
C LEU A 91 -19.63 -13.62 -13.47
N PHE A 92 -20.90 -13.26 -13.68
CA PHE A 92 -21.33 -11.82 -13.65
C PHE A 92 -22.75 -11.63 -13.08
N LYS A 93 -22.92 -11.31 -11.78
CA LYS A 93 -24.28 -11.15 -11.20
C LYS A 93 -24.49 -10.07 -10.11
N ASP A 94 -23.49 -9.29 -9.68
CA ASP A 94 -23.74 -8.24 -8.67
C ASP A 94 -23.09 -6.90 -9.07
N ASP A 95 -23.92 -5.89 -9.34
CA ASP A 95 -23.51 -4.58 -9.89
C ASP A 95 -22.56 -3.81 -8.96
N LYS A 96 -22.66 -4.04 -7.64
CA LYS A 96 -21.78 -3.41 -6.64
C LYS A 96 -20.36 -3.99 -6.62
N ASP A 97 -20.23 -5.26 -6.98
CA ASP A 97 -18.92 -5.91 -7.04
C ASP A 97 -18.17 -5.50 -8.32
N GLU A 98 -18.87 -5.17 -9.42
CA GLU A 98 -18.25 -4.63 -10.64
C GLU A 98 -17.65 -3.24 -10.44
N GLU A 99 -18.33 -2.34 -9.71
CA GLU A 99 -17.81 -1.02 -9.38
C GLU A 99 -16.59 -1.11 -8.45
N LEU A 100 -16.62 -1.99 -7.45
CA LEU A 100 -15.51 -2.26 -6.53
C LEU A 100 -14.31 -2.93 -7.25
N LEU A 101 -14.57 -3.72 -8.30
CA LEU A 101 -13.55 -4.40 -9.10
C LEU A 101 -12.86 -3.51 -10.14
N ALA A 102 -13.42 -2.33 -10.40
CA ALA A 102 -12.90 -1.43 -11.40
C ALA A 102 -11.60 -0.77 -10.91
N VAL A 103 -10.46 -1.41 -11.17
CA VAL A 103 -9.15 -0.78 -11.03
C VAL A 103 -9.13 0.42 -11.98
N LYS A 104 -9.26 1.63 -11.42
CA LYS A 104 -9.16 2.88 -12.18
C LYS A 104 -7.72 3.06 -12.59
N LYS A 105 -7.39 2.60 -13.80
CA LYS A 105 -6.06 2.81 -14.37
C LYS A 105 -5.91 4.29 -14.75
N PRO A 106 -4.80 4.94 -14.37
CA PRO A 106 -4.50 6.27 -14.88
C PRO A 106 -4.37 6.21 -16.41
N THR A 107 -5.02 7.13 -17.11
CA THR A 107 -5.01 7.19 -18.58
C THR A 107 -3.70 7.75 -19.15
N ASP A 108 -2.95 8.52 -18.36
CA ASP A 108 -1.83 9.34 -18.84
C ASP A 108 -0.60 9.21 -17.93
N MET A 109 -0.18 7.98 -17.64
CA MET A 109 0.98 7.74 -16.77
C MET A 109 2.24 8.40 -17.34
N ILE A 110 2.96 9.14 -16.50
CA ILE A 110 4.20 9.82 -16.86
C ILE A 110 5.25 9.59 -15.77
N THR A 111 6.47 9.26 -16.17
CA THR A 111 7.58 9.11 -15.22
C THR A 111 8.16 10.47 -14.82
N THR A 112 8.86 10.53 -13.70
CA THR A 112 9.59 11.72 -13.25
C THR A 112 10.57 12.22 -14.33
N THR A 113 11.27 11.31 -15.02
CA THR A 113 12.17 11.65 -16.12
C THR A 113 11.44 12.28 -17.29
N GLU A 114 10.36 11.65 -17.79
CA GLU A 114 9.59 12.17 -18.92
C GLU A 114 9.00 13.55 -18.63
N LYS A 115 8.47 13.75 -17.41
CA LYS A 115 7.93 15.04 -16.95
C LYS A 115 8.96 16.15 -17.05
N TYR A 116 10.15 15.94 -16.49
CA TYR A 116 11.18 16.98 -16.50
C TYR A 116 11.85 17.15 -17.87
N GLU A 117 11.94 16.12 -18.70
CA GLU A 117 12.37 16.27 -20.10
C GLU A 117 11.38 17.10 -20.93
N GLN A 118 10.07 16.98 -20.67
CA GLN A 118 9.06 17.82 -21.31
C GLN A 118 9.15 19.28 -20.85
N GLU A 119 9.28 19.52 -19.54
CA GLU A 119 9.44 20.88 -19.00
C GLU A 119 10.69 21.57 -19.55
N LYS A 120 11.82 20.86 -19.65
CA LYS A 120 13.06 21.44 -20.17
C LYS A 120 12.95 21.94 -21.62
N ARG A 121 12.06 21.36 -22.43
CA ARG A 121 11.89 21.75 -23.85
C ARG A 121 11.19 23.10 -24.01
N THR A 122 10.39 23.52 -23.04
CA THR A 122 9.56 24.72 -23.13
C THR A 122 10.09 25.87 -22.28
N ARG A 123 11.09 25.61 -21.43
CA ARG A 123 11.68 26.59 -20.50
C ARG A 123 12.89 27.33 -21.08
N PRO A 124 13.14 28.57 -20.63
CA PRO A 124 14.37 29.30 -20.93
C PRO A 124 15.64 28.56 -20.42
N PRO A 125 16.81 28.73 -21.08
CA PRO A 125 18.05 28.05 -20.68
C PRO A 125 18.47 28.27 -19.22
N GLU A 126 18.23 29.45 -18.66
CA GLU A 126 18.53 29.77 -17.26
C GLU A 126 17.64 29.01 -16.28
N GLU A 127 16.35 28.84 -16.61
CA GLU A 127 15.42 28.03 -15.82
C GLU A 127 15.75 26.54 -15.93
N VAL A 128 16.13 26.08 -17.14
CA VAL A 128 16.59 24.70 -17.35
C VAL A 128 17.80 24.40 -16.47
N LYS A 129 18.79 25.30 -16.44
CA LYS A 129 19.98 25.14 -15.60
C LYS A 129 19.63 25.12 -14.11
N ALA A 130 18.71 25.98 -13.67
CA ALA A 130 18.23 26.01 -12.29
C ALA A 130 17.48 24.72 -11.91
N LEU A 131 16.61 24.23 -12.79
CA LEU A 131 15.89 22.97 -12.65
C LEU A 131 16.85 21.78 -12.58
N GLU A 132 17.84 21.70 -13.46
CA GLU A 132 18.85 20.64 -13.44
C GLU A 132 19.61 20.63 -12.11
N LYS A 133 20.03 21.81 -11.62
CA LYS A 133 20.64 21.92 -10.28
C LYS A 133 19.71 21.40 -9.19
N ALA A 134 18.42 21.74 -9.23
CA ALA A 134 17.45 21.28 -8.25
C ALA A 134 17.28 19.75 -8.28
N LEU A 135 17.23 19.13 -9.46
CA LEU A 135 17.14 17.69 -9.63
C LEU A 135 18.42 16.96 -9.18
N GLU A 136 19.59 17.55 -9.40
CA GLU A 136 20.86 17.02 -8.87
C GLU A 136 20.89 17.04 -7.35
N LEU A 137 20.39 18.10 -6.72
CA LEU A 137 20.27 18.20 -5.27
C LEU A 137 19.31 17.14 -4.70
N ILE A 138 18.17 16.89 -5.35
CA ILE A 138 17.25 15.81 -4.96
C ILE A 138 17.96 14.45 -5.03
N LYS A 139 18.68 14.16 -6.13
CA LYS A 139 19.45 12.93 -6.28
C LYS A 139 20.56 12.80 -5.23
N GLY A 140 21.21 13.91 -4.89
CA GLY A 140 22.19 13.98 -3.81
C GLY A 140 21.57 13.61 -2.46
N ALA A 141 20.39 14.15 -2.13
CA ALA A 141 19.65 13.79 -0.93
C ALA A 141 19.35 12.29 -0.87
N SER A 142 18.87 11.69 -1.96
CA SER A 142 18.60 10.24 -2.03
C SER A 142 19.87 9.40 -1.79
N THR A 143 21.01 9.87 -2.29
CA THR A 143 22.32 9.21 -2.08
C THR A 143 22.75 9.29 -0.62
N ILE A 144 22.52 10.42 0.05
CA ILE A 144 22.77 10.58 1.50
C ILE A 144 21.86 9.65 2.31
N LEU A 145 20.58 9.58 1.98
CA LEU A 145 19.63 8.70 2.67
C LEU A 145 20.00 7.22 2.55
N ALA A 146 20.51 6.81 1.38
CA ALA A 146 20.97 5.45 1.13
C ALA A 146 22.33 5.11 1.80
N ASN A 147 23.03 6.09 2.39
CA ASN A 147 24.34 5.85 2.99
C ASN A 147 24.25 5.15 4.36
N GLU A 148 24.28 3.82 4.36
CA GLU A 148 24.20 3.01 5.59
C GLU A 148 25.30 3.27 6.61
N GLN A 149 26.44 3.86 6.20
CA GLN A 149 27.55 4.19 7.10
C GLN A 149 27.25 5.42 7.97
N MET A 150 26.21 6.17 7.66
CA MET A 150 25.79 7.36 8.41
C MET A 150 24.61 7.05 9.32
N GLU A 151 24.62 7.67 10.51
CA GLU A 151 23.50 7.59 11.44
C GLU A 151 22.22 8.12 10.79
N GLY A 152 21.10 7.42 11.02
CA GLY A 152 19.80 7.74 10.42
C GLY A 152 19.36 9.20 10.63
N PRO A 153 19.43 9.74 11.87
CA PRO A 153 19.11 11.15 12.14
C PRO A 153 20.01 12.13 11.37
N ASP A 154 21.30 11.83 11.22
CA ASP A 154 22.22 12.69 10.47
C ASP A 154 21.95 12.66 8.97
N ARG A 155 21.65 11.48 8.42
CA ARG A 155 21.21 11.35 7.02
C ARG A 155 19.96 12.18 6.75
N ALA A 156 18.94 12.05 7.58
CA ALA A 156 17.68 12.78 7.43
C ALA A 156 17.89 14.30 7.53
N ARG A 157 18.71 14.75 8.49
CA ARG A 157 19.06 16.17 8.65
C ARG A 157 19.76 16.74 7.41
N ILE A 158 20.71 16.01 6.83
CA ILE A 158 21.44 16.46 5.64
C ILE A 158 20.54 16.41 4.40
N ALA A 159 19.73 15.36 4.23
CA ALA A 159 18.78 15.26 3.13
C ALA A 159 17.78 16.43 3.12
N LYS A 160 17.22 16.79 4.28
CA LYS A 160 16.38 18.01 4.42
C LYS A 160 17.09 19.28 3.96
N ALA A 161 18.39 19.44 4.25
CA ALA A 161 19.15 20.59 3.79
C ALA A 161 19.29 20.62 2.26
N TYR A 162 19.53 19.46 1.63
CA TYR A 162 19.55 19.32 0.17
C TYR A 162 18.20 19.63 -0.46
N TYR A 163 17.08 19.18 0.13
CA TYR A 163 15.75 19.51 -0.38
C TYR A 163 15.45 21.02 -0.29
N ARG A 164 15.83 21.67 0.82
CA ARG A 164 15.71 23.13 0.94
C ARG A 164 16.57 23.87 -0.09
N GLU A 165 17.80 23.43 -0.34
CA GLU A 165 18.63 24.02 -1.39
C GLU A 165 18.04 23.78 -2.78
N SER A 166 17.46 22.59 -3.02
CA SER A 166 16.78 22.24 -4.27
C SER A 166 15.63 23.21 -4.53
N ILE A 167 14.77 23.43 -3.54
CA ILE A 167 13.65 24.38 -3.61
C ILE A 167 14.14 25.80 -3.92
N ASN A 168 15.22 26.24 -3.26
CA ASN A 168 15.82 27.57 -3.50
C ASN A 168 16.42 27.71 -4.91
N ALA A 169 16.95 26.62 -5.47
CA ALA A 169 17.46 26.61 -6.84
C ALA A 169 16.31 26.66 -7.85
N PHE A 170 15.34 25.76 -7.69
CA PHE A 170 14.13 25.71 -8.51
C PHE A 170 13.03 24.92 -7.77
N PRO A 171 11.87 25.52 -7.46
CA PRO A 171 10.79 24.82 -6.77
C PRO A 171 10.22 23.67 -7.62
N THR A 172 10.26 22.45 -7.08
CA THR A 172 9.68 21.27 -7.70
C THR A 172 8.76 20.55 -6.73
N ALA A 173 7.73 19.89 -7.24
CA ALA A 173 6.82 19.11 -6.42
C ALA A 173 7.55 17.99 -5.65
N ASP A 174 8.58 17.38 -6.26
CA ASP A 174 9.42 16.34 -5.66
C ASP A 174 10.15 16.85 -4.41
N ALA A 175 10.85 17.99 -4.51
CA ALA A 175 11.60 18.53 -3.38
C ALA A 175 10.68 18.92 -2.21
N HIS A 176 9.52 19.51 -2.51
CA HIS A 176 8.50 19.84 -1.52
C HIS A 176 7.92 18.57 -0.87
N ALA A 177 7.50 17.56 -1.65
CA ALA A 177 6.95 16.33 -1.08
C ALA A 177 7.99 15.58 -0.22
N TYR A 178 9.23 15.47 -0.68
CA TYR A 178 10.29 14.81 0.10
C TYR A 178 10.64 15.57 1.38
N LEU A 179 10.68 16.91 1.33
CA LEU A 179 10.85 17.72 2.53
C LEU A 179 9.67 17.53 3.51
N GLY A 180 8.44 17.55 2.99
CA GLY A 180 7.22 17.29 3.75
C GLY A 180 7.22 15.93 4.43
N TRP A 181 7.62 14.87 3.71
CA TRP A 181 7.78 13.53 4.26
C TRP A 181 8.74 13.52 5.46
N HIS A 182 9.87 14.22 5.37
CA HIS A 182 10.80 14.29 6.49
C HIS A 182 10.28 15.10 7.68
N TYR A 183 9.55 16.20 7.45
CA TYR A 183 8.86 16.89 8.55
C TYR A 183 7.83 15.99 9.22
N TYR A 184 7.08 15.21 8.45
CA TYR A 184 6.16 14.22 8.99
C TYR A 184 6.87 13.18 9.86
N LEU A 185 8.01 12.64 9.41
CA LEU A 185 8.81 11.70 10.21
C LEU A 185 9.32 12.31 11.52
N ASP A 186 9.61 13.61 11.53
CA ASP A 186 10.02 14.36 12.72
C ASP A 186 8.84 14.76 13.64
N GLY A 187 7.60 14.51 13.21
CA GLY A 187 6.38 14.91 13.93
C GLY A 187 6.00 16.39 13.74
N GLU A 188 6.66 17.11 12.83
CA GLU A 188 6.37 18.49 12.47
C GLU A 188 5.21 18.54 11.46
N LEU A 189 3.99 18.20 11.92
CA LEU A 189 2.84 17.94 11.04
C LEU A 189 2.40 19.19 10.26
N GLU A 190 2.41 20.37 10.86
CA GLU A 190 1.99 21.61 10.18
C GLU A 190 2.92 21.95 9.02
N GLN A 191 4.24 21.83 9.23
CA GLN A 191 5.23 21.98 8.17
C GLN A 191 5.05 20.92 7.09
N ALA A 192 4.80 19.67 7.48
CA ALA A 192 4.59 18.57 6.54
C ALA A 192 3.37 18.81 5.63
N VAL A 193 2.25 19.29 6.19
CA VAL A 193 1.05 19.66 5.41
C VAL A 193 1.39 20.76 4.41
N ALA A 194 2.03 21.85 4.86
CA ALA A 194 2.35 22.99 4.00
C ALA A 194 3.24 22.59 2.81
N GLU A 195 4.23 21.72 3.03
CA GLU A 195 5.09 21.22 1.96
C GLU A 195 4.33 20.29 1.00
N CYS A 196 3.44 19.42 1.49
CA CYS A 196 2.62 18.56 0.63
C CYS A 196 1.63 19.37 -0.22
N GLU A 197 0.97 20.37 0.38
CA GLU A 197 0.08 21.28 -0.35
C GLU A 197 0.84 22.03 -1.45
N ARG A 198 2.04 22.51 -1.14
CA ARG A 198 2.90 23.17 -2.13
C ARG A 198 3.31 22.24 -3.27
N ALA A 199 3.59 20.97 -2.97
CA ALA A 199 3.87 19.97 -3.99
C ALA A 199 2.67 19.72 -4.91
N ILE A 200 1.46 19.64 -4.34
CA ILE A 200 0.20 19.49 -5.10
C ILE A 200 -0.07 20.71 -5.99
N GLU A 201 0.18 21.93 -5.49
CA GLU A 201 0.04 23.16 -6.28
C GLU A 201 0.97 23.18 -7.50
N LEU A 202 2.22 22.75 -7.32
CA LEU A 202 3.22 22.74 -8.37
C LEU A 202 2.97 21.63 -9.40
N ASP A 203 2.47 20.49 -8.96
CA ASP A 203 2.14 19.36 -9.81
C ASP A 203 0.94 18.59 -9.27
N PRO A 204 -0.28 18.93 -9.72
CA PRO A 204 -1.51 18.25 -9.30
C PRO A 204 -1.58 16.78 -9.71
N THR A 205 -0.64 16.30 -10.53
CA THR A 205 -0.57 14.92 -11.00
C THR A 205 0.42 14.07 -10.21
N PHE A 206 1.11 14.65 -9.22
CA PHE A 206 2.13 13.97 -8.43
C PHE A 206 1.52 13.19 -7.26
N GLY A 207 1.50 11.86 -7.40
CA GLY A 207 0.84 10.98 -6.43
C GLY A 207 1.49 10.95 -5.04
N ASN A 208 2.80 11.19 -4.93
CA ASN A 208 3.52 11.18 -3.65
C ASN A 208 2.93 12.19 -2.67
N ALA A 209 2.71 13.43 -3.11
CA ALA A 209 2.20 14.49 -2.24
C ALA A 209 0.80 14.19 -1.70
N TYR A 210 -0.08 13.59 -2.50
CA TYR A 210 -1.39 13.14 -2.02
C TYR A 210 -1.29 11.97 -1.04
N ASN A 211 -0.42 10.99 -1.31
CA ASN A 211 -0.18 9.88 -0.38
C ASN A 211 0.35 10.38 0.96
N ASP A 212 1.31 11.30 0.94
CA ASP A 212 1.97 11.80 2.14
C ASP A 212 1.03 12.73 2.94
N LEU A 213 0.22 13.54 2.26
CA LEU A 213 -0.84 14.31 2.91
C LEU A 213 -1.93 13.41 3.49
N ALA A 214 -2.36 12.38 2.75
CA ALA A 214 -3.31 11.40 3.26
C ALA A 214 -2.78 10.74 4.52
N LEU A 215 -1.48 10.44 4.54
CA LEU A 215 -0.82 9.97 5.73
C LEU A 215 -1.01 10.99 6.88
N ILE A 216 -0.57 12.22 6.72
CA ILE A 216 -0.69 13.23 7.79
C ILE A 216 -2.14 13.34 8.31
N ARG A 217 -3.14 13.23 7.43
CA ARG A 217 -4.57 13.24 7.80
C ARG A 217 -5.00 12.07 8.66
N VAL A 218 -4.53 10.85 8.43
CA VAL A 218 -4.83 9.72 9.34
C VAL A 218 -4.21 9.96 10.72
N GLN A 219 -2.98 10.49 10.79
CA GLN A 219 -2.37 10.81 12.09
C GLN A 219 -3.15 11.91 12.84
N GLN A 220 -3.88 12.75 12.11
CA GLN A 220 -4.79 13.76 12.66
C GLN A 220 -6.21 13.23 12.89
N GLU A 221 -6.44 11.91 12.75
CA GLU A 221 -7.75 11.25 12.85
C GLU A 221 -8.80 11.76 11.85
N GLN A 222 -8.34 12.34 10.72
CA GLN A 222 -9.17 12.86 9.62
C GLN A 222 -9.35 11.80 8.52
N ASP A 223 -9.96 10.68 8.88
CA ASP A 223 -10.02 9.47 8.04
C ASP A 223 -10.69 9.68 6.67
N ASP A 224 -11.80 10.41 6.61
CA ASP A 224 -12.54 10.61 5.37
C ASP A 224 -11.71 11.41 4.35
N GLU A 225 -11.00 12.44 4.82
CA GLU A 225 -10.08 13.22 4.00
C GLU A 225 -8.89 12.37 3.55
N ALA A 226 -8.33 11.54 4.44
CA ALA A 226 -7.26 10.61 4.09
C ALA A 226 -7.68 9.64 2.98
N ILE A 227 -8.89 9.10 3.04
CA ILE A 227 -9.41 8.18 2.00
C ILE A 227 -9.51 8.88 0.64
N GLU A 228 -10.01 10.11 0.61
CA GLU A 228 -10.08 10.91 -0.62
C GLU A 228 -8.68 11.16 -1.20
N LEU A 229 -7.72 11.51 -0.35
CA LEU A 229 -6.35 11.81 -0.77
C LEU A 229 -5.61 10.56 -1.27
N PHE A 230 -5.72 9.42 -0.58
CA PHE A 230 -5.18 8.16 -1.11
C PHE A 230 -5.82 7.78 -2.43
N THR A 231 -7.13 8.00 -2.60
CA THR A 231 -7.82 7.74 -3.88
C THR A 231 -7.26 8.61 -5.00
N LYS A 232 -6.97 9.89 -4.72
CA LYS A 232 -6.27 10.78 -5.68
C LYS A 232 -4.87 10.27 -6.00
N ALA A 233 -4.11 9.81 -5.01
CA ALA A 233 -2.77 9.25 -5.21
C ALA A 233 -2.79 8.00 -6.12
N LYS A 234 -3.76 7.09 -5.95
CA LYS A 234 -3.91 5.86 -6.75
C LYS A 234 -4.03 6.16 -8.24
N VAL A 235 -4.82 7.16 -8.60
CA VAL A 235 -5.12 7.53 -9.99
C VAL A 235 -4.20 8.62 -10.55
N ALA A 236 -3.25 9.12 -9.76
CA ALA A 236 -2.32 10.15 -10.16
C ALA A 236 -1.46 9.69 -11.36
N ALA A 237 -1.30 10.56 -12.35
CA ALA A 237 -0.54 10.25 -13.57
C ALA A 237 0.96 10.06 -13.26
N ARG A 238 1.54 10.94 -12.43
CA ARG A 238 2.95 10.86 -12.03
C ARG A 238 3.08 10.21 -10.66
N TYR A 239 3.24 8.89 -10.65
CA TYR A 239 3.45 8.14 -9.43
C TYR A 239 4.13 6.80 -9.69
N ASP A 240 5.38 6.66 -9.27
CA ASP A 240 6.21 5.49 -9.57
C ASP A 240 5.91 4.31 -8.62
N VAL A 241 5.41 4.58 -7.41
CA VAL A 241 5.20 3.58 -6.34
C VAL A 241 3.72 3.35 -6.02
N ARG A 242 2.97 2.95 -7.05
CA ARG A 242 1.49 2.86 -7.06
C ARG A 242 0.85 1.93 -6.03
N HIS A 243 1.61 1.00 -5.45
CA HIS A 243 1.08 0.09 -4.45
C HIS A 243 0.91 0.75 -3.07
N PHE A 244 1.68 1.78 -2.70
CA PHE A 244 1.65 2.35 -1.35
C PHE A 244 0.30 2.95 -0.92
N PRO A 245 -0.41 3.76 -1.73
CA PRO A 245 -1.69 4.33 -1.33
C PRO A 245 -2.73 3.24 -1.06
N SER A 246 -2.71 2.16 -1.85
CA SER A 246 -3.57 1.00 -1.62
C SER A 246 -3.16 0.24 -0.35
N LEU A 247 -1.88 0.06 -0.07
CA LEU A 247 -1.46 -0.54 1.21
C LEU A 247 -1.87 0.32 2.42
N ASN A 248 -1.77 1.64 2.31
CA ASN A 248 -2.16 2.57 3.36
C ASN A 248 -3.69 2.62 3.55
N LEU A 249 -4.46 2.62 2.46
CA LEU A 249 -5.92 2.47 2.51
C LEU A 249 -6.33 1.13 3.10
N ALA A 250 -5.64 0.05 2.74
CA ALA A 250 -5.90 -1.26 3.31
C ALA A 250 -5.74 -1.24 4.83
N ALA A 251 -4.61 -0.70 5.30
CA ALA A 251 -4.32 -0.51 6.71
C ALA A 251 -5.38 0.35 7.42
N LEU A 252 -5.72 1.52 6.88
CA LEU A 252 -6.74 2.41 7.45
C LEU A 252 -8.11 1.73 7.53
N HIS A 253 -8.50 1.01 6.47
CA HIS A 253 -9.74 0.24 6.47
C HIS A 253 -9.75 -0.87 7.52
N LEU A 254 -8.62 -1.55 7.75
CA LEU A 254 -8.50 -2.52 8.83
C LEU A 254 -8.66 -1.90 10.21
N GLU A 255 -8.06 -0.73 10.46
CA GLU A 255 -8.22 -0.01 11.73
C GLU A 255 -9.69 0.32 12.02
N LYS A 256 -10.47 0.61 10.97
CA LYS A 256 -11.91 0.92 11.07
C LYS A 256 -12.80 -0.31 10.92
N ASP A 257 -12.25 -1.52 11.05
CA ASP A 257 -12.97 -2.79 10.93
C ASP A 257 -13.66 -3.03 9.58
N ARG A 258 -13.23 -2.31 8.52
CA ARG A 258 -13.77 -2.40 7.17
C ARG A 258 -12.97 -3.43 6.38
N ILE A 259 -13.26 -4.71 6.56
CA ILE A 259 -12.45 -5.77 5.96
C ILE A 259 -12.63 -5.85 4.44
N LYS A 260 -13.88 -5.72 3.95
CA LYS A 260 -14.14 -5.79 2.50
C LYS A 260 -13.34 -4.73 1.73
N PRO A 261 -13.36 -3.44 2.11
CA PRO A 261 -12.50 -2.43 1.49
C PRO A 261 -11.01 -2.71 1.65
N ALA A 262 -10.56 -3.15 2.84
CA ALA A 262 -9.14 -3.44 3.06
C ALA A 262 -8.60 -4.54 2.13
N LEU A 263 -9.38 -5.60 1.93
CA LEU A 263 -9.02 -6.68 1.04
C LEU A 263 -8.97 -6.24 -0.43
N HIS A 264 -9.90 -5.38 -0.83
CA HIS A 264 -9.86 -4.79 -2.17
C HIS A 264 -8.55 -4.05 -2.40
N GLU A 265 -8.13 -3.24 -1.43
CA GLU A 265 -6.93 -2.44 -1.52
C GLU A 265 -5.64 -3.28 -1.50
N TYR A 266 -5.55 -4.34 -0.68
CA TYR A 266 -4.41 -5.27 -0.75
C TYR A 266 -4.28 -5.93 -2.13
N ILE A 267 -5.40 -6.30 -2.73
CA ILE A 267 -5.39 -6.93 -4.05
C ILE A 267 -5.03 -5.90 -5.14
N GLU A 268 -5.45 -4.65 -4.99
CA GLU A 268 -5.02 -3.58 -5.88
C GLU A 268 -3.52 -3.30 -5.74
N ALA A 269 -2.97 -3.31 -4.51
CA ALA A 269 -1.53 -3.21 -4.29
C ALA A 269 -0.78 -4.33 -5.03
N LEU A 270 -1.23 -5.60 -4.92
CA LEU A 270 -0.65 -6.74 -5.63
C LEU A 270 -0.64 -6.59 -7.16
N HIS A 271 -1.54 -5.78 -7.73
CA HIS A 271 -1.52 -5.49 -9.16
C HIS A 271 -0.26 -4.74 -9.60
N TRP A 272 0.22 -3.84 -8.73
CA TRP A 272 1.31 -2.91 -9.00
C TRP A 272 2.67 -3.38 -8.45
N MET A 273 2.70 -4.40 -7.60
CA MET A 273 3.92 -4.94 -7.01
C MET A 273 4.61 -5.94 -7.93
N ASP A 274 5.94 -5.98 -7.86
CA ASP A 274 6.72 -7.07 -8.43
C ASP A 274 6.57 -8.35 -7.60
N GLU A 275 6.98 -9.49 -8.17
CA GLU A 275 6.77 -10.80 -7.55
C GLU A 275 7.56 -10.99 -6.24
N GLU A 276 8.74 -10.37 -6.13
CA GLU A 276 9.63 -10.51 -4.97
C GLU A 276 9.04 -9.76 -3.77
N THR A 277 8.64 -8.51 -3.98
CA THR A 277 8.04 -7.63 -2.97
C THR A 277 6.59 -7.98 -2.65
N ALA A 278 5.87 -8.66 -3.57
CA ALA A 278 4.48 -9.05 -3.36
C ALA A 278 4.28 -10.19 -2.36
N THR A 279 5.32 -10.95 -2.02
CA THR A 279 5.19 -12.18 -1.20
C THR A 279 4.49 -11.96 0.15
N PRO A 280 4.84 -10.94 0.96
CA PRO A 280 4.15 -10.68 2.23
C PRO A 280 2.66 -10.38 2.02
N ILE A 281 2.33 -9.55 1.04
CA ILE A 281 0.94 -9.17 0.75
C ILE A 281 0.15 -10.37 0.19
N ARG A 282 0.77 -11.22 -0.63
CA ARG A 282 0.17 -12.48 -1.09
C ARG A 282 -0.14 -13.40 0.10
N ASN A 283 0.77 -13.49 1.07
CA ASN A 283 0.55 -14.28 2.29
C ASN A 283 -0.60 -13.68 3.11
N THR A 284 -0.64 -12.36 3.31
CA THR A 284 -1.77 -11.70 3.99
C THR A 284 -3.10 -12.01 3.30
N VAL A 285 -3.16 -11.88 1.97
CA VAL A 285 -4.37 -12.21 1.19
C VAL A 285 -4.71 -13.70 1.33
N ALA A 286 -3.73 -14.60 1.30
CA ALA A 286 -3.90 -16.05 1.49
C ALA A 286 -4.37 -16.43 2.91
N ASP A 287 -3.86 -15.76 3.95
CA ASP A 287 -4.26 -15.97 5.34
C ASP A 287 -5.70 -15.49 5.54
N MET A 288 -6.04 -14.32 5.00
CA MET A 288 -7.42 -13.83 4.94
C MET A 288 -8.32 -14.86 4.25
N SER A 289 -7.86 -15.48 3.16
CA SER A 289 -8.57 -16.55 2.43
C SER A 289 -8.87 -17.77 3.28
N THR A 290 -7.85 -18.25 3.98
CA THR A 290 -7.90 -19.51 4.71
C THR A 290 -8.85 -19.37 5.89
N PHE A 291 -8.75 -18.24 6.58
CA PHE A 291 -9.62 -17.90 7.68
C PHE A 291 -11.08 -17.75 7.24
N ILE A 292 -11.31 -17.10 6.09
CA ILE A 292 -12.63 -16.98 5.46
C ILE A 292 -13.30 -18.34 5.33
N VAL A 293 -12.59 -19.33 4.78
CA VAL A 293 -13.11 -20.68 4.59
C VAL A 293 -13.43 -21.32 5.94
N THR A 294 -12.52 -21.22 6.91
CA THR A 294 -12.73 -21.78 8.26
C THR A 294 -13.92 -21.16 9.01
N LEU A 295 -14.15 -19.85 8.84
CA LEU A 295 -15.25 -19.16 9.51
C LEU A 295 -16.60 -19.46 8.86
N GLU A 296 -16.62 -19.58 7.52
CA GLU A 296 -17.81 -20.03 6.78
C GLU A 296 -18.23 -21.45 7.20
N GLU A 297 -17.26 -22.36 7.35
CA GLU A 297 -17.50 -23.72 7.86
C GLU A 297 -18.11 -23.71 9.28
N LYS A 298 -17.67 -22.81 10.16
CA LYS A 298 -18.21 -22.67 11.52
C LYS A 298 -19.62 -22.05 11.56
N LEU A 299 -19.88 -21.04 10.73
CA LEU A 299 -21.19 -20.37 10.67
C LEU A 299 -22.27 -21.27 10.04
N ARG A 300 -21.89 -22.09 9.05
CA ARG A 300 -22.78 -23.12 8.49
C ARG A 300 -23.08 -24.25 9.48
N ALA A 301 -22.23 -24.45 10.49
CA ALA A 301 -22.44 -25.46 11.52
C ALA A 301 -23.28 -24.97 12.72
N SER A 302 -23.59 -23.67 12.80
CA SER A 302 -24.37 -23.03 13.88
C SER A 302 -25.75 -22.50 13.46
N ALA A 303 -26.09 -22.56 12.16
CA ALA A 303 -27.39 -22.25 11.58
C ALA A 303 -28.17 -23.54 11.27
#